data_AF-A0A1H7PWJ5-F1
#
_entry.id   AF-A0A1H7PWJ5-F1
#
_cell.length_a   1.000
_cell.length_b   1.000
_cell.length_c   1.000
_cell.angle_alpha   90.00
_cell.angle_beta   90.00
_cell.angle_gamma   90.00
#
_symmetry.space_group_name_H-M   'P 1'
#
loop_
_entity.id
_entity.type
_entity.pdbx_description
1 polymer ?
#
loop_
_entity_poly.entity_id
_entity_poly.type
_entity_poly.pdbx_seq_one_letter_code
_entity_poly.pdbx_strand_id
1 'polypeptide(L)'
;MAGGFTLGVTEPRAGAQATTLLTMHATIHIEDIKTFTADPQHKAGLTGHIDFPPFGLAIPAESGVFSLFMPSGELALTFMVYELGFRHGGKSYYLAGKKRVRLGGFWKLWGETTTLYSTLHEGVDSTGPVVGAGILRLGMIEFVKMLTTAHATNAATKRESAGALWQFFKFFAAKLMHTYILQRPD
;
A
#
# COMPACT_ATOMS: atom_id res chain seq x y z
N MET A 1 1.71 8.50 0.70
CA MET A 1 0.24 8.60 0.78
C MET A 1 -0.13 9.49 1.93
N ALA A 2 -1.12 10.36 1.79
CA ALA A 2 -1.54 11.26 2.87
C ALA A 2 -3.06 11.44 2.91
N GLY A 3 -3.62 11.71 4.08
CA GLY A 3 -5.02 12.10 4.20
C GLY A 3 -5.48 12.33 5.63
N GLY A 4 -6.72 12.79 5.78
CA GLY A 4 -7.32 13.11 7.08
C GLY A 4 -7.36 11.88 7.99
N PHE A 5 -6.94 12.06 9.23
CA PHE A 5 -6.84 10.99 10.21
C PHE A 5 -7.12 11.48 11.63
N THR A 6 -7.92 10.72 12.39
CA THR A 6 -8.41 11.11 13.72
C THR A 6 -8.15 10.01 14.74
N LEU A 7 -7.59 10.38 15.90
CA LEU A 7 -7.47 9.49 17.06
C LEU A 7 -8.83 9.31 17.76
N GLY A 8 -9.05 8.15 18.37
CA GLY A 8 -10.28 7.80 19.10
C GLY A 8 -11.48 7.46 18.21
N VAL A 9 -11.31 7.51 16.88
CA VAL A 9 -12.34 7.11 15.91
C VAL A 9 -11.99 5.76 15.31
N THR A 10 -12.97 4.88 15.18
CA THR A 10 -12.78 3.54 14.60
C THR A 10 -13.17 3.46 13.12
N GLU A 11 -14.05 4.35 12.66
CA GLU A 11 -14.56 4.36 11.29
C GLU A 11 -13.72 5.26 10.37
N PRO A 12 -13.05 4.72 9.33
CA PRO A 12 -12.17 5.49 8.44
C PRO A 12 -12.82 6.71 7.79
N ARG A 13 -14.10 6.62 7.39
CA ARG A 13 -14.82 7.73 6.75
C ARG A 13 -15.07 8.90 7.70
N ALA A 14 -15.31 8.60 8.98
CA ALA A 14 -15.46 9.63 10.01
C ALA A 14 -14.10 10.26 10.33
N GLY A 15 -13.04 9.45 10.46
CA GLY A 15 -11.69 9.94 10.69
C GLY A 15 -11.11 10.77 9.54
N ALA A 16 -11.58 10.55 8.31
CA ALA A 16 -11.16 11.29 7.13
C ALA A 16 -11.58 12.77 7.09
N GLN A 17 -12.50 13.20 7.97
CA GLN A 17 -12.99 14.59 8.02
C GLN A 17 -12.05 15.54 8.79
N ALA A 18 -11.03 15.01 9.47
CA ALA A 18 -10.07 15.84 10.20
C ALA A 18 -9.14 16.63 9.27
N THR A 19 -8.70 17.78 9.77
CA THR A 19 -7.65 18.60 9.15
C THR A 19 -6.25 18.06 9.42
N THR A 20 -6.07 17.27 10.48
CA THR A 20 -4.82 16.57 10.78
C THR A 20 -4.56 15.50 9.75
N LEU A 21 -3.40 15.58 9.10
CA LEU A 21 -2.98 14.61 8.10
C LEU A 21 -2.09 13.54 8.73
N LEU A 22 -2.35 12.29 8.36
CA LEU A 22 -1.39 11.21 8.49
C LEU A 22 -0.78 10.95 7.11
N THR A 23 0.55 11.00 7.04
CA THR A 23 1.32 10.65 5.85
C THR A 23 2.08 9.36 6.10
N MET A 24 1.92 8.43 5.17
CA MET A 24 2.65 7.18 5.12
C MET A 24 3.60 7.20 3.92
N HIS A 25 4.88 7.06 4.20
CA HIS A 25 5.93 6.83 3.20
C HIS A 25 6.33 5.37 3.30
N ALA A 26 6.21 4.62 2.21
CA ALA A 26 6.45 3.19 2.25
C ALA A 26 7.24 2.70 1.05
N THR A 27 8.09 1.71 1.30
CA THR A 27 8.94 1.02 0.34
C THR A 27 8.55 -0.45 0.35
N ILE A 28 8.17 -0.97 -0.82
CA ILE A 28 7.81 -2.38 -1.01
C ILE A 28 9.09 -3.16 -1.32
N HIS A 29 9.31 -4.25 -0.60
CA HIS A 29 10.45 -5.14 -0.76
C HIS A 29 10.01 -6.45 -1.38
N ILE A 30 10.36 -6.64 -2.65
CA ILE A 30 10.12 -7.87 -3.40
C ILE A 30 11.45 -8.60 -3.52
N GLU A 31 11.62 -9.67 -2.75
CA GLU A 31 12.87 -10.45 -2.74
C GLU A 31 13.04 -11.27 -4.03
N ASP A 32 11.96 -11.91 -4.49
CA ASP A 32 11.94 -12.67 -5.74
C ASP A 32 10.67 -12.33 -6.55
N ILE A 33 10.89 -11.70 -7.69
CA ILE A 33 9.82 -11.31 -8.62
C ILE A 33 9.08 -12.53 -9.18
N LYS A 34 9.74 -13.65 -9.42
CA LYS A 34 9.07 -14.85 -9.93
C LYS A 34 8.10 -15.40 -8.90
N THR A 35 8.57 -15.60 -7.67
CA THR A 35 7.74 -16.04 -6.55
C THR A 35 6.60 -15.06 -6.29
N PHE A 36 6.88 -13.75 -6.27
CA PHE A 36 5.86 -12.71 -6.11
C PHE A 36 4.79 -12.78 -7.21
N THR A 37 5.16 -12.97 -8.48
CA THR A 37 4.20 -13.06 -9.58
C THR A 37 3.40 -14.36 -9.61
N ALA A 38 3.96 -15.45 -9.07
CA ALA A 38 3.31 -16.75 -8.98
C ALA A 38 2.37 -16.86 -7.77
N ASP A 39 2.62 -16.09 -6.70
CA ASP A 39 1.74 -16.01 -5.54
C ASP A 39 0.42 -15.31 -5.92
N PRO A 40 -0.75 -15.97 -5.82
CA PRO A 40 -2.04 -15.35 -6.12
C PRO A 40 -2.36 -14.15 -5.23
N GLN A 41 -1.75 -14.04 -4.05
CA GLN A 41 -1.91 -12.89 -3.14
C GLN A 41 -0.85 -11.80 -3.37
N HIS A 42 0.20 -12.10 -4.13
CA HIS A 42 1.37 -11.26 -4.39
C HIS A 42 1.87 -10.57 -3.12
N LYS A 43 2.27 -11.36 -2.12
CA LYS A 43 2.77 -10.83 -0.85
C LYS A 43 4.21 -10.33 -0.97
N ALA A 44 4.50 -9.20 -0.32
CA ALA A 44 5.82 -8.62 -0.23
C ALA A 44 6.04 -7.94 1.14
N GLY A 45 7.30 -7.68 1.48
CA GLY A 45 7.64 -6.88 2.65
C GLY A 45 7.32 -5.40 2.42
N LEU A 46 7.05 -4.68 3.51
CA LEU A 46 6.84 -3.23 3.49
C LEU A 46 7.63 -2.60 4.64
N THR A 47 8.40 -1.57 4.35
CA THR A 47 8.99 -0.70 5.39
C THR A 47 8.66 0.75 5.07
N GLY A 48 8.91 1.67 6.00
CA GLY A 48 8.57 3.05 5.78
C GLY A 48 8.80 3.97 6.96
N HIS A 49 8.16 5.13 6.90
CA HIS A 49 8.01 6.03 8.03
C HIS A 49 6.65 6.72 8.00
N ILE A 50 6.19 7.13 9.17
CA ILE A 50 4.92 7.82 9.38
C ILE A 50 5.19 9.26 9.83
N ASP A 51 4.52 10.20 9.17
CA ASP A 51 4.35 11.55 9.67
C ASP A 51 2.92 11.70 10.18
N PHE A 52 2.77 11.94 11.47
CA PHE A 52 1.47 12.17 12.07
C PHE A 52 1.63 13.17 13.20
N PRO A 53 1.25 14.45 13.04
CA PRO A 53 1.57 15.52 13.99
C PRO A 53 1.29 15.19 15.48
N PRO A 54 0.21 14.47 15.85
CA PRO A 54 0.00 14.05 17.22
C PRO A 54 1.08 13.12 17.80
N PHE A 55 1.76 12.33 16.96
CA PHE A 55 2.84 11.41 17.33
C PHE A 55 4.24 11.92 16.91
N GLY A 56 4.31 12.90 16.01
CA GLY A 56 5.54 13.45 15.47
C GLY A 56 5.75 13.12 13.99
N LEU A 57 6.98 13.36 13.52
CA LEU A 57 7.38 13.18 12.12
C LEU A 57 8.47 12.13 12.01
N ALA A 58 8.59 11.51 10.83
CA ALA A 58 9.60 10.51 10.49
C ALA A 58 9.66 9.33 11.47
N ILE A 59 8.51 8.87 11.97
CA ILE A 59 8.43 7.73 12.88
C ILE A 59 8.76 6.46 12.09
N PRO A 60 9.84 5.73 12.43
CA PRO A 60 10.27 4.58 11.65
C PRO A 60 9.28 3.42 11.76
N ALA A 61 8.94 2.84 10.61
CA ALA A 61 8.17 1.61 10.49
C ALA A 61 9.04 0.54 9.81
N GLU A 62 9.70 -0.27 10.63
CA GLU A 62 10.74 -1.20 10.18
C GLU A 62 10.18 -2.54 9.70
N SER A 63 8.91 -2.81 9.95
CA SER A 63 8.24 -4.03 9.53
C SER A 63 6.83 -3.75 9.02
N GLY A 64 6.40 -4.58 8.07
CA GLY A 64 5.13 -4.38 7.41
C GLY A 64 4.91 -5.37 6.28
N VAL A 65 3.68 -5.41 5.82
CA VAL A 65 3.21 -6.35 4.80
C VAL A 65 2.51 -5.58 3.69
N PHE A 66 2.79 -6.02 2.47
CA PHE A 66 2.11 -5.62 1.26
C PHE A 66 1.47 -6.83 0.58
N SER A 67 0.26 -6.66 0.04
CA SER A 67 -0.39 -7.69 -0.79
C SER A 67 -1.27 -7.02 -1.86
N LEU A 68 -1.24 -7.54 -3.09
CA LEU A 68 -2.05 -6.98 -4.19
C LEU A 68 -3.48 -7.52 -4.22
N PHE A 69 -3.67 -8.83 -4.04
CA PHE A 69 -4.96 -9.50 -4.19
C PHE A 69 -5.30 -10.36 -2.99
N MET A 70 -5.46 -9.73 -1.83
CA MET A 70 -6.03 -10.41 -0.69
C MET A 70 -7.53 -10.65 -0.92
N PRO A 71 -8.04 -11.88 -0.73
CA PRO A 71 -9.46 -12.15 -0.85
C PRO A 71 -10.27 -11.27 0.10
N SER A 72 -11.33 -10.64 -0.41
CA SER A 72 -12.27 -9.88 0.44
C SER A 72 -13.40 -10.73 1.02
N GLY A 73 -13.63 -11.92 0.45
CA GLY A 73 -14.81 -12.75 0.69
C GLY A 73 -15.94 -12.52 -0.33
N GLU A 74 -15.87 -11.46 -1.14
CA GLU A 74 -16.81 -11.20 -2.23
C GLU A 74 -16.21 -11.61 -3.59
N LEU A 75 -17.02 -12.26 -4.45
CA LEU A 75 -16.57 -12.86 -5.73
C LEU A 75 -15.89 -11.86 -6.67
N ALA A 76 -16.28 -10.59 -6.61
CA ALA A 76 -15.79 -9.54 -7.49
C ALA A 76 -14.98 -8.45 -6.78
N LEU A 77 -14.42 -8.73 -5.60
CA LEU A 77 -13.65 -7.75 -4.83
C LEU A 77 -12.41 -8.41 -4.20
N THR A 78 -11.27 -7.76 -4.36
CA THR A 78 -10.02 -8.08 -3.66
C THR A 78 -9.55 -6.83 -2.90
N PHE A 79 -8.72 -7.05 -1.89
CA PHE A 79 -8.04 -5.98 -1.19
C PHE A 79 -6.58 -5.89 -1.61
N MET A 80 -6.13 -4.67 -1.81
CA MET A 80 -4.72 -4.31 -1.80
C MET A 80 -4.38 -3.80 -0.41
N VAL A 81 -3.41 -4.43 0.24
CA VAL A 81 -3.13 -4.30 1.67
C VAL A 81 -1.81 -3.58 1.88
N TYR A 82 -1.80 -2.63 2.81
CA TYR A 82 -0.63 -1.88 3.26
C TYR A 82 -0.65 -1.84 4.77
N GLU A 83 0.22 -2.59 5.42
CA GLU A 83 0.26 -2.66 6.87
C GLU A 83 1.67 -2.37 7.37
N LEU A 84 1.79 -1.52 8.39
CA LEU A 84 3.06 -1.07 8.96
C LEU A 84 3.00 -1.14 10.49
N GLY A 85 3.99 -1.79 11.09
CA GLY A 85 4.25 -1.76 12.52
C GLY A 85 5.26 -0.68 12.87
N PHE A 86 4.99 0.12 13.89
CA PHE A 86 5.90 1.14 14.40
C PHE A 86 5.80 1.31 15.91
N ARG A 87 6.79 1.98 16.52
CA ARG A 87 6.80 2.27 17.95
C ARG A 87 6.73 3.77 18.19
N HIS A 88 5.94 4.18 19.18
CA HIS A 88 5.83 5.57 19.60
C HIS A 88 5.53 5.65 21.10
N GLY A 89 6.24 6.52 21.84
CA GLY A 89 5.99 6.73 23.27
C GLY A 89 6.09 5.47 24.13
N GLY A 90 6.98 4.53 23.79
CA GLY A 90 7.13 3.25 24.48
C GLY A 90 6.11 2.17 24.12
N LYS A 91 5.09 2.50 23.32
CA LYS A 91 4.04 1.58 22.86
C LYS A 91 4.27 1.13 21.42
N SER A 92 3.71 -0.02 21.08
CA SER A 92 3.62 -0.51 19.70
C SER A 92 2.31 -0.08 19.07
N TYR A 93 2.37 0.29 17.79
CA TYR A 93 1.21 0.60 16.99
C TYR A 93 1.28 -0.12 15.65
N TYR A 94 0.11 -0.41 15.10
CA TYR A 94 -0.05 -1.08 13.82
C TYR A 94 -1.02 -0.31 12.92
N LEU A 95 -0.51 0.30 11.86
CA LEU A 95 -1.32 0.99 10.86
C LEU A 95 -1.74 -0.02 9.80
N ALA A 96 -3.03 -0.33 9.74
CA ALA A 96 -3.61 -1.26 8.78
C ALA A 96 -4.40 -0.51 7.71
N GLY A 97 -3.97 -0.62 6.45
CA GLY A 97 -4.57 0.03 5.30
C GLY A 97 -5.10 -0.99 4.28
N LYS A 98 -6.35 -0.82 3.84
CA LYS A 98 -6.96 -1.66 2.80
C LYS A 98 -7.55 -0.80 1.69
N LYS A 99 -7.18 -1.12 0.45
CA LYS A 99 -7.74 -0.53 -0.76
C LYS A 99 -8.63 -1.57 -1.44
N ARG A 100 -9.86 -1.17 -1.77
CA ARG A 100 -10.87 -2.01 -2.44
C ARG A 100 -10.60 -2.05 -3.94
N VAL A 101 -10.47 -3.25 -4.51
CA VAL A 101 -10.19 -3.50 -5.93
C VAL A 101 -11.28 -4.42 -6.49
N ARG A 102 -12.18 -3.91 -7.34
CA ARG A 102 -13.25 -4.75 -7.93
C ARG A 102 -12.80 -5.44 -9.23
N LEU A 103 -13.18 -6.71 -9.40
CA LEU A 103 -13.00 -7.50 -10.62
C LEU A 103 -13.91 -6.96 -11.74
N GLY A 104 -13.42 -6.99 -12.99
CA GLY A 104 -14.12 -6.45 -14.17
C GLY A 104 -13.52 -5.16 -14.74
N GLY A 105 -12.45 -4.65 -14.13
CA GLY A 105 -11.76 -3.47 -14.65
C GLY A 105 -10.66 -3.03 -13.72
N PHE A 106 -9.57 -3.79 -13.68
CA PHE A 106 -8.32 -3.41 -13.01
C PHE A 106 -7.88 -1.96 -13.29
N TRP A 107 -8.35 -1.40 -14.40
CA TRP A 107 -7.75 -0.28 -15.09
C TRP A 107 -8.67 0.96 -15.17
N LYS A 108 -9.98 0.81 -15.39
CA LYS A 108 -10.95 1.94 -15.27
C LYS A 108 -11.09 2.45 -13.82
N LEU A 109 -10.74 1.63 -12.83
CA LEU A 109 -10.89 1.92 -11.41
C LEU A 109 -9.65 2.57 -10.78
N TRP A 110 -8.49 2.66 -11.45
CA TRP A 110 -7.30 3.22 -10.79
C TRP A 110 -7.46 4.71 -10.43
N GLY A 111 -8.20 5.48 -11.25
CA GLY A 111 -8.55 6.88 -10.97
C GLY A 111 -9.46 7.08 -9.74
N GLU A 112 -10.34 6.12 -9.42
CA GLU A 112 -11.20 6.16 -8.23
C GLU A 112 -10.62 5.41 -7.01
N THR A 113 -9.63 4.55 -7.23
CA THR A 113 -9.07 3.67 -6.20
C THR A 113 -7.84 4.25 -5.49
N THR A 114 -7.63 5.57 -5.51
CA THR A 114 -6.58 6.20 -4.70
C THR A 114 -6.91 6.20 -3.21
N THR A 115 -7.95 5.50 -2.76
CA THR A 115 -8.48 5.53 -1.39
C THR A 115 -7.98 4.32 -0.60
N LEU A 116 -7.13 4.57 0.38
CA LEU A 116 -6.71 3.60 1.37
C LEU A 116 -7.49 3.84 2.65
N TYR A 117 -8.37 2.91 3.01
CA TYR A 117 -9.09 2.94 4.27
C TYR A 117 -8.15 2.42 5.35
N SER A 118 -7.85 3.27 6.33
CA SER A 118 -6.81 3.01 7.31
C SER A 118 -7.34 3.05 8.74
N THR A 119 -6.90 2.08 9.54
CA THR A 119 -7.11 2.00 10.98
C THR A 119 -5.76 1.89 11.68
N LEU A 120 -5.63 2.56 12.81
CA LEU A 120 -4.48 2.49 13.70
C LEU A 120 -4.86 1.66 14.91
N HIS A 121 -4.13 0.58 15.14
CA HIS A 121 -4.31 -0.31 16.27
C HIS A 121 -3.21 -0.05 17.30
N GLU A 122 -3.55 -0.09 18.60
CA GLU A 122 -2.54 -0.20 19.65
C GLU A 122 -2.16 -1.68 19.79
N GLY A 123 -0.91 -2.02 19.51
CA GLY A 123 -0.45 -3.40 19.42
C GLY A 123 0.58 -3.63 18.32
N VAL A 124 0.90 -4.91 18.09
CA VAL A 124 1.87 -5.35 17.06
C VAL A 124 1.21 -5.78 15.75
N ASP A 125 -0.13 -5.88 15.74
CA ASP A 125 -0.93 -6.32 14.61
C ASP A 125 -2.34 -5.70 14.64
N SER A 126 -3.18 -6.10 13.69
CA SER A 126 -4.56 -5.61 13.52
C SER A 126 -5.57 -6.23 14.49
N THR A 127 -5.16 -7.09 15.43
CA THR A 127 -6.04 -7.65 16.48
C THR A 127 -6.17 -6.73 17.69
N GLY A 128 -5.22 -5.78 17.86
CA GLY A 128 -5.27 -4.77 18.90
C GLY A 128 -6.44 -3.79 18.74
N PRO A 129 -6.82 -3.07 19.81
CA PRO A 129 -7.91 -2.09 19.76
C PRO A 129 -7.60 -0.96 18.77
N VAL A 130 -8.60 -0.55 18.01
CA VAL A 130 -8.49 0.60 17.10
C VAL A 130 -8.49 1.89 17.91
N VAL A 131 -7.39 2.64 17.82
CA VAL A 131 -7.16 3.91 18.51
C VAL A 131 -7.19 5.12 17.57
N GLY A 132 -7.38 4.89 16.28
CA GLY A 132 -7.60 5.94 15.29
C GLY A 132 -7.94 5.40 13.92
N ALA A 133 -8.51 6.23 13.06
CA ALA A 133 -8.88 5.85 11.71
C ALA A 133 -8.85 7.05 10.77
N GLY A 134 -8.79 6.77 9.48
CA GLY A 134 -8.78 7.80 8.44
C GLY A 134 -8.70 7.22 7.04
N ILE A 135 -8.65 8.11 6.05
CA ILE A 135 -8.51 7.73 4.65
C ILE A 135 -7.29 8.42 4.08
N LEU A 136 -6.33 7.61 3.65
CA LEU A 136 -5.14 8.08 2.97
C LEU A 136 -5.36 8.03 1.46
N ARG A 137 -4.78 8.99 0.75
CA ARG A 137 -4.77 9.01 -0.71
C ARG A 137 -3.38 8.97 -1.32
N LEU A 138 -3.27 8.32 -2.47
CA LEU A 138 -2.08 8.32 -3.32
C LEU A 138 -2.40 8.91 -4.67
N GLY A 139 -1.73 9.96 -5.10
CA GLY A 139 -1.86 10.43 -6.47
C GLY A 139 -1.31 9.40 -7.46
N MET A 140 -1.95 9.21 -8.62
CA MET A 140 -1.47 8.29 -9.66
C MET A 140 -0.04 8.62 -10.13
N ILE A 141 0.30 9.90 -10.18
CA ILE A 141 1.64 10.36 -10.57
C ILE A 141 2.68 9.97 -9.50
N GLU A 142 2.32 10.06 -8.22
CA GLU A 142 3.19 9.66 -7.11
C GLU A 142 3.42 8.16 -7.10
N PHE A 143 2.37 7.38 -7.40
CA PHE A 143 2.48 5.93 -7.54
C PHE A 143 3.44 5.53 -8.69
N VAL A 144 3.28 6.13 -9.88
CA VAL A 144 4.20 5.87 -11.00
C VAL A 144 5.63 6.26 -10.64
N LYS A 145 5.84 7.41 -9.99
CA LYS A 145 7.17 7.82 -9.49
C LYS A 145 7.75 6.81 -8.49
N MET A 146 6.96 6.32 -7.54
CA MET A 146 7.40 5.30 -6.58
C MET A 146 7.81 3.99 -7.26
N LEU A 147 7.14 3.63 -8.36
CA LEU A 147 7.54 2.45 -9.11
C LEU A 147 8.84 2.65 -9.87
N THR A 148 9.17 3.88 -10.29
CA THR A 148 10.50 4.19 -10.85
C THR A 148 11.64 4.04 -9.83
N THR A 149 11.33 4.07 -8.54
CA THR A 149 12.30 3.85 -7.45
C THR A 149 12.35 2.39 -6.97
N ALA A 150 11.70 1.47 -7.69
CA ALA A 150 11.81 0.04 -7.38
C ALA A 150 13.22 -0.47 -7.70
N HIS A 151 13.83 -1.15 -6.74
CA HIS A 151 15.15 -1.77 -6.89
C HIS A 151 15.06 -3.25 -6.52
N ALA A 152 15.63 -4.12 -7.36
CA ALA A 152 15.78 -5.54 -7.03
C ALA A 152 17.00 -5.71 -6.12
N THR A 153 16.77 -5.94 -4.83
CA THR A 153 17.80 -6.01 -3.78
C THR A 153 18.49 -7.38 -3.71
N ASN A 154 17.93 -8.42 -4.33
CA ASN A 154 18.38 -9.82 -4.19
C ASN A 154 18.94 -10.45 -5.47
N ALA A 155 19.39 -9.65 -6.44
CA ALA A 155 19.96 -10.17 -7.68
C ALA A 155 21.47 -10.41 -7.56
N ALA A 156 21.92 -11.63 -7.82
CA ALA A 156 23.34 -12.00 -7.76
C ALA A 156 24.20 -11.23 -8.77
N THR A 157 23.58 -10.71 -9.84
CA THR A 157 24.25 -9.88 -10.85
C THR A 157 23.42 -8.65 -11.24
N LYS A 158 24.09 -7.56 -11.65
CA LYS A 158 23.43 -6.36 -12.21
C LYS A 158 22.52 -6.68 -13.41
N ARG A 159 22.82 -7.76 -14.14
CA ARG A 159 22.06 -8.22 -15.32
C ARG A 159 20.76 -8.92 -14.92
N GLU A 160 20.78 -9.71 -13.85
CA GLU A 160 19.56 -10.29 -13.26
C GLU A 160 18.69 -9.24 -12.58
N SER A 161 19.31 -8.26 -11.89
CA SER A 161 18.61 -7.12 -11.29
C SER A 161 17.85 -6.34 -12.38
N ALA A 162 18.54 -6.00 -13.48
CA ALA A 162 17.95 -5.33 -14.61
C ALA A 162 16.87 -6.18 -15.31
N GLY A 163 17.07 -7.50 -15.44
CA GLY A 163 16.11 -8.41 -16.06
C GLY A 163 14.83 -8.59 -15.24
N ALA A 164 14.94 -8.66 -13.92
CA ALA A 164 13.80 -8.77 -13.01
C ALA A 164 13.04 -7.45 -12.95
N LEU A 165 13.75 -6.33 -12.82
CA LEU A 165 13.17 -4.99 -12.88
C LEU A 165 12.48 -4.74 -14.23
N TRP A 166 13.05 -5.21 -15.34
CA TRP A 166 12.41 -5.14 -16.65
C TRP A 166 11.18 -6.05 -16.78
N GLN A 167 11.16 -7.23 -16.16
CA GLN A 167 9.95 -8.07 -16.13
C GLN A 167 8.84 -7.40 -15.32
N PHE A 168 9.18 -6.83 -14.17
CA PHE A 168 8.25 -6.05 -13.36
C PHE A 168 7.74 -4.82 -14.13
N PHE A 169 8.63 -4.01 -14.72
CA PHE A 169 8.24 -2.85 -15.53
C PHE A 169 7.51 -3.24 -16.81
N LYS A 170 7.83 -4.36 -17.48
CA LYS A 170 7.11 -4.82 -18.67
C LYS A 170 5.71 -5.28 -18.30
N PHE A 171 5.56 -6.06 -17.24
CA PHE A 171 4.26 -6.41 -16.69
C PHE A 171 3.49 -5.14 -16.37
N PHE A 172 4.08 -4.24 -15.59
CA PHE A 172 3.46 -3.00 -15.15
C PHE A 172 3.14 -2.01 -16.29
N ALA A 173 4.03 -1.84 -17.27
CA ALA A 173 3.86 -0.95 -18.41
C ALA A 173 2.87 -1.50 -19.45
N ALA A 174 2.90 -2.81 -19.73
CA ALA A 174 1.87 -3.45 -20.56
C ALA A 174 0.49 -3.25 -19.93
N LYS A 175 0.42 -3.40 -18.61
CA LYS A 175 -0.78 -3.12 -17.84
C LYS A 175 -1.17 -1.62 -17.86
N LEU A 176 -0.25 -0.67 -17.70
CA LEU A 176 -0.51 0.78 -17.80
C LEU A 176 -0.96 1.24 -19.20
N MET A 177 -0.36 0.72 -20.26
CA MET A 177 -0.70 1.08 -21.65
C MET A 177 -2.13 0.67 -22.01
N HIS A 178 -2.56 -0.53 -21.60
CA HIS A 178 -3.97 -0.96 -21.70
C HIS A 178 -4.90 -0.03 -20.90
N THR A 179 -4.42 0.53 -19.79
CA THR A 179 -5.22 1.33 -18.84
C THR A 179 -5.56 2.72 -19.32
N TYR A 180 -4.55 3.43 -19.81
CA TYR A 180 -4.65 4.87 -20.05
C TYR A 180 -4.82 5.22 -21.53
N ILE A 181 -4.26 4.41 -22.43
CA ILE A 181 -4.19 4.76 -23.85
C ILE A 181 -5.28 4.06 -24.66
N LEU A 182 -5.60 2.80 -24.33
CA LEU A 182 -6.45 1.98 -25.21
C LEU A 182 -7.93 1.90 -24.80
N GLN A 183 -8.32 2.17 -23.54
CA GLN A 183 -9.71 2.13 -23.04
C GLN A 183 -10.58 0.95 -23.55
N ARG A 184 -9.99 -0.22 -23.81
CA ARG A 184 -10.71 -1.39 -24.35
C ARG A 184 -10.72 -2.55 -23.34
N PRO A 185 -11.85 -3.25 -23.18
CA PRO A 185 -11.90 -4.50 -22.41
C PRO A 185 -11.22 -5.62 -23.19
N ASP A 186 -10.54 -6.52 -22.46
CA ASP A 186 -10.08 -7.83 -22.95
C ASP A 186 -11.29 -8.77 -23.12
#